data_AF-A0A7S3U5X7-F1
#
_entry.id   AF-A0A7S3U5X7-F1
#
_cell.length_a   1.000
_cell.length_b   1.000
_cell.length_c   1.000
_cell.angle_alpha   90.00
_cell.angle_beta   90.00
_cell.angle_gamma   90.00
#
_symmetry.space_group_name_H-M   'P 1'
#
loop_
_entity.id
_entity.type
_entity.pdbx_description
1 polymer ?
#
loop_
_entity_poly.entity_id
_entity_poly.type
_entity_poly.pdbx_seq_one_letter_code
_entity_poly.pdbx_strand_id
1 'polypeptide(L)'
;GVDWWALGVLTFELLTGQSPFDNLGIDNDPMQQLIAIRESHDKGIPDMLPYSLLRAKDFVHKLLTIDLRRRLGSKAGGEEVKKHEWFTTSHFDFPALELRRLLSPCKPP
;
A
#
# COMPACT_ATOMS: atom_id res chain seq x y z
N GLY A 1 -0.97 -13.64 11.15
CA GLY A 1 -1.62 -12.37 10.76
C GLY A 1 -1.58 -12.26 9.26
N VAL A 2 -2.48 -11.50 8.64
CA VAL A 2 -2.41 -11.20 7.20
C VAL A 2 -1.36 -10.11 6.97
N ASP A 3 -0.54 -10.23 5.93
CA ASP A 3 0.56 -9.30 5.63
C ASP A 3 0.06 -7.98 5.00
N TRP A 4 -0.56 -7.13 5.83
CA TRP A 4 -1.02 -5.79 5.43
C TRP A 4 0.11 -4.85 5.03
N TRP A 5 1.31 -5.08 5.58
CA TRP A 5 2.50 -4.30 5.22
C TRP A 5 2.89 -4.54 3.75
N ALA A 6 2.98 -5.80 3.34
CA ALA A 6 3.32 -6.17 1.97
C ALA A 6 2.28 -5.62 0.98
N LEU A 7 1.00 -5.61 1.35
CA LEU A 7 -0.05 -4.95 0.56
C LEU A 7 0.22 -3.45 0.39
N GLY A 8 0.68 -2.76 1.44
CA GLY A 8 1.03 -1.35 1.38
C GLY A 8 2.19 -1.07 0.41
N VAL A 9 3.26 -1.87 0.48
CA VAL A 9 4.41 -1.78 -0.43
C VAL A 9 3.97 -2.02 -1.88
N LEU A 10 3.26 -3.11 -2.14
CA LEU A 10 2.78 -3.45 -3.49
C LEU A 10 1.85 -2.39 -4.06
N THR A 11 0.96 -1.83 -3.23
CA THR A 11 0.04 -0.78 -3.66
C THR A 11 0.80 0.49 -4.06
N PHE A 12 1.84 0.85 -3.30
CA PHE A 12 2.71 1.98 -3.67
C PHE A 12 3.39 1.70 -5.02
N GLU A 13 4.00 0.54 -5.17
CA GLU A 13 4.71 0.14 -6.40
C GLU A 13 3.82 0.15 -7.63
N LEU A 14 2.58 -0.33 -7.52
CA LEU A 14 1.61 -0.29 -8.61
C LEU A 14 1.19 1.14 -8.99
N LEU A 15 1.25 2.10 -8.07
CA LEU A 15 0.86 3.48 -8.31
C LEU A 15 2.02 4.35 -8.81
N THR A 16 3.25 4.09 -8.37
CA THR A 16 4.43 4.91 -8.67
C THR A 16 5.38 4.26 -9.67
N GLY A 17 5.30 2.95 -9.86
CA GLY A 17 6.27 2.16 -10.63
C GLY A 17 7.62 1.98 -9.94
N GLN A 18 7.75 2.39 -8.68
CA GLN A 18 8.98 2.32 -7.88
C GLN A 18 8.69 1.78 -6.49
N SER A 19 9.65 1.10 -5.86
CA SER A 19 9.52 0.75 -4.45
C SER A 19 9.54 2.03 -3.61
N PRO A 20 8.76 2.09 -2.51
CA PRO A 20 8.81 3.24 -1.58
C PRO A 20 10.20 3.44 -0.95
N PHE A 21 11.12 2.48 -1.12
CA PHE A 21 12.47 2.47 -0.57
C PHE A 21 13.58 2.57 -1.63
N ASP A 22 13.26 2.66 -2.93
CA ASP A 22 14.25 2.62 -4.02
C ASP A 22 15.08 3.91 -4.17
N ASN A 23 14.53 5.05 -3.76
CA ASN A 23 15.13 6.36 -4.05
C ASN A 23 16.27 6.79 -3.11
N LEU A 24 16.93 5.85 -2.45
CA LEU A 24 18.12 6.11 -1.63
C LEU A 24 19.45 5.83 -2.36
N GLY A 25 19.41 5.47 -3.65
CA GLY A 25 20.62 5.27 -4.47
C GLY A 25 21.39 4.01 -4.09
N ILE A 26 20.67 2.92 -3.83
CA ILE A 26 21.20 1.71 -3.21
C ILE A 26 21.18 0.56 -4.23
N ASP A 27 22.31 -0.11 -4.40
CA ASP A 27 22.41 -1.40 -5.10
C ASP A 27 21.42 -2.44 -4.54
N ASN A 28 21.20 -3.56 -5.22
CA ASN A 28 20.35 -4.67 -4.76
C ASN A 28 20.87 -5.40 -3.49
N ASP A 29 21.40 -4.67 -2.50
CA ASP A 29 21.85 -5.17 -1.21
C ASP A 29 20.68 -5.22 -0.21
N PRO A 30 20.28 -6.43 0.24
CA PRO A 30 19.19 -6.60 1.20
C PRO A 30 19.40 -5.85 2.52
N MET A 31 20.66 -5.66 2.95
CA MET A 31 20.97 -4.95 4.19
C MET A 31 20.63 -3.47 4.11
N GLN A 32 20.92 -2.85 2.98
CA GLN A 32 20.62 -1.44 2.76
C GLN A 32 19.13 -1.19 2.53
N GLN A 33 18.41 -2.13 1.89
CA GLN A 33 16.94 -2.09 1.84
C GLN A 33 16.33 -2.16 3.25
N LEU A 34 16.88 -3.00 4.13
CA LEU A 34 16.44 -3.06 5.53
C LEU A 34 16.70 -1.75 6.27
N ILE A 35 17.84 -1.10 6.01
CA ILE A 35 18.15 0.23 6.56
C ILE A 35 17.16 1.27 6.02
N ALA A 36 16.88 1.30 4.72
CA ALA A 36 15.90 2.19 4.10
C ALA A 36 14.50 2.01 4.69
N ILE A 37 14.06 0.77 4.90
CA ILE A 37 12.80 0.46 5.59
C ILE A 37 12.84 1.03 7.02
N ARG A 38 13.93 0.78 7.76
CA ARG A 38 14.11 1.36 9.11
C ARG A 38 14.10 2.88 9.11
N GLU A 39 14.76 3.54 8.17
CA GLU A 39 14.79 4.99 8.09
C GLU A 39 13.43 5.58 7.70
N SER A 40 12.69 4.91 6.82
CA SER A 40 11.31 5.27 6.49
C SER A 40 10.40 5.19 7.72
N HIS A 41 10.75 4.36 8.72
CA HIS A 41 10.01 4.31 9.98
C HIS A 41 10.15 5.61 10.79
N ASP A 42 11.32 6.26 10.73
CA ASP A 42 11.57 7.51 11.47
C ASP A 42 11.17 8.76 10.65
N LYS A 43 11.36 8.72 9.32
CA LYS A 43 11.15 9.86 8.42
C LYS A 43 9.76 9.88 7.77
N GLY A 44 8.99 8.79 7.88
CA GLY A 44 7.75 8.59 7.15
C GLY A 44 7.98 8.13 5.71
N ILE A 45 6.91 7.74 5.02
CA ILE A 45 6.97 7.34 3.61
C ILE A 45 7.15 8.60 2.77
N PRO A 46 8.07 8.60 1.79
CA PRO A 46 8.25 9.74 0.89
C PRO A 46 6.93 10.15 0.23
N ASP A 47 6.68 11.46 0.15
CA ASP A 47 5.50 12.01 -0.52
C ASP A 47 5.66 11.99 -2.04
N MET A 48 5.71 10.78 -2.60
CA MET A 48 5.91 10.54 -4.02
C MET A 48 4.59 10.37 -4.78
N LEU A 49 3.48 10.20 -4.07
CA LEU A 49 2.17 10.07 -4.69
C LEU A 49 1.61 11.46 -5.03
N PRO A 50 1.12 11.68 -6.25
CA PRO A 50 0.55 12.96 -6.65
C PRO A 50 -0.67 13.33 -5.79
N TYR A 51 -0.93 14.63 -5.64
CA TYR A 51 -2.04 15.14 -4.83
C TYR A 51 -3.42 14.61 -5.29
N SER A 52 -3.57 14.27 -6.57
CA SER A 52 -4.76 13.64 -7.13
C SER A 52 -5.09 12.28 -6.49
N LEU A 53 -4.10 11.62 -5.87
CA LEU A 53 -4.22 10.32 -5.22
C LEU A 53 -4.26 10.40 -3.69
N LEU A 54 -4.72 11.52 -3.11
CA LEU A 54 -4.72 11.74 -1.66
C LEU A 54 -5.29 10.57 -0.83
N ARG A 55 -6.38 9.94 -1.29
CA ARG A 55 -6.99 8.80 -0.59
C ARG A 55 -6.17 7.51 -0.71
N ALA A 56 -5.55 7.28 -1.87
CA ALA A 56 -4.65 6.15 -2.07
C ALA A 56 -3.36 6.34 -1.25
N LYS A 57 -2.86 7.58 -1.18
CA LYS A 57 -1.74 7.96 -0.32
C LYS A 57 -2.05 7.69 1.16
N ASP A 58 -3.19 8.14 1.66
CA ASP A 58 -3.62 7.86 3.04
C ASP A 58 -3.76 6.36 3.31
N PHE A 59 -4.30 5.60 2.35
CA PHE A 59 -4.40 4.14 2.43
C PHE A 59 -3.04 3.47 2.59
N VAL A 60 -2.07 3.82 1.73
CA VAL A 60 -0.70 3.29 1.78
C VAL A 60 -0.03 3.64 3.11
N HIS A 61 -0.16 4.88 3.60
CA HIS A 61 0.41 5.30 4.89
C HIS A 61 -0.14 4.50 6.08
N LYS A 62 -1.45 4.22 6.09
CA LYS A 62 -2.07 3.46 7.18
C LYS A 62 -1.72 1.97 7.14
N LEU A 63 -1.47 1.39 5.96
CA LEU A 63 -0.96 0.02 5.82
C LEU A 63 0.51 -0.10 6.25
N LEU A 64 1.30 0.92 5.94
CA LEU A 64 2.72 1.03 6.28
C LEU A 64 2.95 1.70 7.64
N THR A 65 1.95 1.66 8.52
CA THR A 65 2.11 2.11 9.92
C THR A 65 2.93 1.08 10.71
N ILE A 66 3.94 1.57 11.42
CA ILE A 66 4.88 0.74 12.20
C ILE A 66 4.17 0.10 13.39
N ASP A 67 3.43 0.90 14.15
CA ASP A 67 2.66 0.40 15.28
C ASP A 67 1.58 -0.55 14.79
N LEU A 68 1.80 -1.85 15.02
CA LEU A 68 0.88 -2.90 14.63
C LEU A 68 -0.53 -2.68 15.16
N ARG A 69 -0.73 -2.02 16.31
CA ARG A 69 -2.08 -1.78 16.87
C ARG A 69 -2.82 -0.68 16.14
N ARG A 70 -2.09 0.20 15.44
CA ARG A 70 -2.62 1.35 14.69
C ARG A 70 -2.66 1.10 13.19
N ARG A 71 -1.95 0.08 12.71
CA ARG A 71 -1.94 -0.34 11.31
C ARG A 71 -3.33 -0.73 10.83
N LEU A 72 -3.66 -0.29 9.62
CA LEU A 72 -4.91 -0.65 8.96
C LEU A 72 -4.98 -2.17 8.77
N GLY A 73 -6.11 -2.76 9.16
CA GLY A 73 -6.34 -4.20 9.09
C GLY A 73 -5.95 -4.94 10.37
N SER A 74 -5.42 -4.25 11.38
CA SER A 74 -5.04 -4.89 12.65
C SER A 74 -6.21 -5.10 13.61
N LYS A 75 -7.30 -4.35 13.48
CA LYS A 75 -8.46 -4.48 14.38
C LYS A 75 -9.49 -5.47 13.85
N ALA A 76 -9.81 -5.37 12.56
CA ALA A 76 -10.86 -6.16 11.93
C ALA A 76 -10.42 -6.81 10.60
N GLY A 77 -9.12 -6.91 10.34
CA GLY A 77 -8.61 -7.55 9.13
C GLY A 77 -9.09 -6.86 7.86
N GLY A 78 -9.47 -7.67 6.87
CA GLY A 78 -9.89 -7.18 5.56
C GLY A 78 -11.10 -6.27 5.59
N GLU A 79 -11.99 -6.39 6.58
CA GLU A 79 -13.16 -5.51 6.68
C GLU A 79 -12.77 -4.06 6.98
N GLU A 80 -11.71 -3.83 7.76
CA GLU A 80 -11.17 -2.50 8.01
C GLU A 80 -10.55 -1.91 6.74
N VAL A 81 -9.83 -2.74 5.98
CA VAL A 81 -9.16 -2.37 4.73
C VAL A 81 -10.18 -2.03 3.64
N LYS A 82 -11.22 -2.85 3.47
CA LYS A 82 -12.30 -2.62 2.48
C LYS A 82 -13.11 -1.36 2.75
N LYS A 83 -13.26 -0.97 4.02
CA LYS A 83 -14.01 0.23 4.44
C LYS A 83 -13.20 1.52 4.30
N HIS A 84 -11.94 1.46 3.87
CA HIS A 84 -11.12 2.64 3.69
C HIS A 84 -11.72 3.58 2.63
N GLU A 85 -11.55 4.88 2.84
CA GLU A 85 -12.09 5.92 1.97
C GLU A 85 -11.63 5.80 0.50
N TRP A 86 -10.48 5.18 0.28
CA TRP A 86 -9.98 4.90 -1.07
C TRP A 86 -10.94 4.02 -1.87
N PHE A 87 -11.51 2.99 -1.25
CA PHE A 87 -12.46 2.08 -1.90
C PHE A 87 -13.90 2.60 -1.84
N THR A 88 -14.30 3.29 -0.77
CA THR A 88 -15.67 3.81 -0.67
C THR A 88 -15.90 5.00 -1.61
N THR A 89 -14.93 5.90 -1.74
CA THR A 89 -15.03 7.06 -2.65
C THR A 89 -14.96 6.66 -4.13
N SER A 90 -14.22 5.59 -4.44
CA SER A 90 -14.15 5.04 -5.80
C SER A 90 -15.31 4.12 -6.15
N HIS A 91 -16.24 3.88 -5.22
CA HIS A 91 -17.34 2.93 -5.36
C HIS A 91 -16.86 1.53 -5.80
N PHE A 92 -15.76 1.06 -5.24
CA PHE A 92 -15.17 -0.22 -5.61
C PHE A 92 -16.09 -1.40 -5.23
N ASP A 93 -16.42 -2.24 -6.21
CA ASP A 93 -17.37 -3.35 -6.06
C ASP A 93 -16.66 -4.64 -5.59
N PHE A 94 -16.47 -4.76 -4.27
CA PHE A 94 -15.93 -5.97 -3.65
C PHE A 94 -16.78 -7.23 -3.92
N PRO A 95 -18.12 -7.19 -3.87
CA PRO A 95 -18.94 -8.33 -4.29
C PRO A 95 -18.67 -8.80 -5.72
N ALA A 96 -18.56 -7.89 -6.69
CA ALA A 96 -18.22 -8.25 -8.07
C ALA A 96 -16.80 -8.81 -8.18
N LEU A 97 -15.85 -8.31 -7.39
CA LEU A 97 -14.49 -8.86 -7.32
C LEU A 97 -14.52 -10.33 -6.85
N GLU A 98 -15.25 -10.62 -5.77
CA GLU A 98 -15.37 -11.97 -5.20
C GLU A 98 -16.02 -12.94 -6.20
N LEU A 99 -17.00 -12.47 -6.96
CA LEU A 99 -17.65 -13.22 -8.04
C LEU A 99 -16.84 -13.25 -9.35
N ARG A 100 -15.63 -12.68 -9.37
CA ARG A 100 -14.74 -12.57 -10.55
C ARG A 100 -15.43 -11.91 -11.77
N ARG A 101 -16.29 -10.94 -11.51
CA ARG A 101 -17.06 -10.18 -12.53
C ARG A 101 -16.40 -8.87 -12.94
N LEU A 102 -15.41 -8.41 -12.17
CA LEU A 102 -14.63 -7.23 -12.55
C LEU A 102 -13.73 -7.55 -13.73
N LEU A 103 -13.64 -6.61 -14.67
CA LEU A 103 -12.70 -6.69 -15.77
C LEU A 103 -11.27 -6.54 -15.23
N SER A 104 -10.38 -7.45 -15.61
CA SER A 104 -8.96 -7.31 -15.33
C SER A 104 -8.40 -6.08 -16.06
N PRO A 105 -7.73 -5.15 -15.36
CA PRO A 105 -7.15 -3.96 -15.99
C PRO A 105 -6.06 -4.31 -17.01
N CYS A 106 -5.27 -5.34 -16.72
CA CYS A 106 -4.23 -5.85 -17.61
C CYS A 106 -4.58 -7.26 -18.06
N LYS A 107 -4.67 -7.48 -19.38
CA LYS A 107 -4.74 -8.82 -19.96
C LYS A 107 -3.34 -9.21 -20.41
N PRO A 108 -2.78 -10.35 -19.97
CA PRO A 108 -1.50 -10.82 -20.47
C PRO A 108 -1.61 -11.06 -21.99
N PRO A 109 -0.50 -10.90 -22.74
CA PRO A 109 -0.44 -11.16 -24.18
C PRO A 109 -0.75 -12.62 -24.54
#